data_AF-A0AAW1I3F9-F1
#
_entry.id   AF-A0AAW1I3F9-F1
#
_cell.length_a   1.000
_cell.length_b   1.000
_cell.length_c   1.000
_cell.angle_alpha   90.00
_cell.angle_beta   90.00
_cell.angle_gamma   90.00
#
_symmetry.space_group_name_H-M   'P 1'
#
loop_
_entity.id
_entity.type
_entity.pdbx_description
1 polymer ?
#
loop_
_entity_poly.entity_id
_entity_poly.type
_entity_poly.pdbx_seq_one_letter_code
_entity_poly.pdbx_strand_id
1 'polypeptide(L)'
;MTLSNVVSFSFYTGVNAVGFVAKDITFENTAGPEAGQAVAFRSSADKTAMYRCAFIGYQDTLLAASSRQFYKDCDIYGTVDFIFGDAAMVLQNCNIYIRQNYGHHTPVITAQGRNAASTNSAISIQNCTVVVEPTASGLSAVAYLGRPWMKYSGLGW
;
A
#
# COMPACT_ATOMS: atom_id res chain seq x y z
N MET A 1 2.31 -26.62 2.29
CA MET A 1 1.01 -26.41 2.96
C MET A 1 1.24 -25.43 4.11
N THR A 2 1.32 -24.14 3.81
CA THR A 2 1.46 -23.09 4.83
C THR A 2 0.06 -22.71 5.29
N LEU A 3 -0.18 -22.72 6.60
CA LEU A 3 -1.33 -22.06 7.19
C LEU A 3 -1.17 -20.56 6.92
N SER A 4 -1.78 -20.05 5.86
CA SER A 4 -1.83 -18.62 5.60
C SER A 4 -2.88 -18.01 6.53
N ASN A 5 -2.43 -17.23 7.51
CA ASN A 5 -3.32 -16.38 8.32
C ASN A 5 -3.83 -15.26 7.42
N VAL A 6 -4.95 -15.50 6.74
CA VAL A 6 -5.57 -14.51 5.86
C VAL A 6 -6.79 -13.91 6.53
N VAL A 7 -6.83 -12.59 6.55
CA VAL A 7 -7.98 -11.78 6.96
C VAL A 7 -8.56 -11.17 5.69
N SER A 8 -9.52 -11.86 5.07
CA SER A 8 -10.18 -11.44 3.82
C SER A 8 -11.58 -10.92 4.10
N PHE A 9 -11.86 -9.69 3.68
CA PHE A 9 -13.17 -9.05 3.81
C PHE A 9 -13.47 -8.12 2.62
N SER A 10 -14.71 -7.66 2.48
CA SER A 10 -15.06 -6.51 1.62
C SER A 10 -14.95 -5.16 2.37
N PHE A 11 -14.41 -5.18 3.59
CA PHE A 11 -14.12 -4.02 4.44
C PHE A 11 -12.64 -4.04 4.86
N TYR A 12 -12.14 -2.94 5.42
CA TYR A 12 -10.73 -2.82 5.79
C TYR A 12 -10.45 -3.17 7.26
N THR A 13 -9.22 -3.58 7.55
CA THR A 13 -8.69 -3.61 8.92
C THR A 13 -8.13 -2.25 9.30
N GLY A 14 -8.69 -1.62 10.33
CA GLY A 14 -8.27 -0.30 10.82
C GLY A 14 -7.53 -0.38 12.16
N VAL A 15 -6.33 0.20 12.25
CA VAL A 15 -5.55 0.25 13.49
C VAL A 15 -5.26 1.69 13.93
N ASN A 16 -5.51 1.95 15.22
CA ASN A 16 -5.26 3.25 15.87
C ASN A 16 -4.39 3.12 17.13
N ALA A 17 -4.05 1.90 17.55
CA ALA A 17 -3.28 1.65 18.76
C ALA A 17 -1.79 1.93 18.56
N VAL A 18 -1.21 2.85 19.35
CA VAL A 18 0.22 3.17 19.32
C VAL A 18 1.05 1.91 19.56
N GLY A 19 2.09 1.71 18.74
CA GLY A 19 2.96 0.54 18.84
C GLY A 19 2.34 -0.75 18.32
N PHE A 20 1.29 -0.68 17.49
CA PHE A 20 0.73 -1.86 16.84
C PHE A 20 1.80 -2.58 16.02
N VAL A 21 1.91 -3.90 16.23
CA VAL A 21 2.80 -4.78 15.49
C VAL A 21 2.00 -5.94 14.92
N ALA A 22 2.20 -6.23 13.64
CA ALA A 22 1.70 -7.44 13.02
C ALA A 22 2.81 -8.19 12.28
N LYS A 23 2.67 -9.51 12.21
CA LYS A 23 3.66 -10.39 11.60
C LYS A 23 2.99 -11.63 11.02
N ASP A 24 3.49 -12.12 9.89
CA ASP A 24 3.07 -13.38 9.27
C ASP A 24 1.53 -13.46 9.05
N ILE A 25 0.95 -12.36 8.57
CA ILE A 25 -0.51 -12.19 8.35
C ILE A 25 -0.80 -11.42 7.06
N THR A 26 -1.88 -11.81 6.38
CA THR A 26 -2.38 -11.16 5.16
C THR A 26 -3.65 -10.38 5.46
N PHE A 27 -3.70 -9.13 5.00
CA PHE A 27 -4.90 -8.29 4.98
C PHE A 27 -5.36 -8.15 3.52
N GLU A 28 -6.56 -8.62 3.22
CA GLU A 28 -7.09 -8.64 1.86
C GLU A 28 -8.45 -7.96 1.78
N ASN A 29 -8.60 -7.05 0.80
CA ASN A 29 -9.90 -6.57 0.38
C ASN A 29 -10.33 -7.23 -0.94
N THR A 30 -11.45 -7.95 -0.90
CA THR A 30 -11.97 -8.73 -2.04
C THR A 30 -13.00 -7.98 -2.90
N ALA A 31 -13.17 -6.67 -2.74
CA ALA A 31 -14.15 -5.89 -3.50
C ALA A 31 -13.93 -5.92 -5.03
N GLY A 32 -12.68 -6.08 -5.45
CA GLY A 32 -12.32 -6.24 -6.87
C GLY A 32 -12.03 -4.93 -7.60
N PRO A 33 -11.61 -5.01 -8.88
CA PRO A 33 -11.14 -3.86 -9.66
C PRO A 33 -12.25 -2.88 -10.05
N GLU A 34 -13.49 -3.35 -10.18
CA GLU A 34 -14.65 -2.54 -10.59
C GLU A 34 -15.27 -1.74 -9.43
N ALA A 35 -14.85 -2.00 -8.19
CA ALA A 35 -15.44 -1.39 -6.99
C ALA A 35 -14.96 0.05 -6.74
N GLY A 36 -13.96 0.53 -7.48
CA GLY A 36 -13.27 1.78 -7.14
C GLY A 36 -12.41 1.63 -5.88
N GLN A 37 -12.42 2.63 -5.01
CA GLN A 37 -11.59 2.62 -3.78
C GLN A 37 -11.97 1.48 -2.82
N ALA A 38 -11.00 0.65 -2.44
CA ALA A 38 -11.22 -0.47 -1.53
C ALA A 38 -9.98 -0.77 -0.68
N VAL A 39 -9.93 -0.19 0.52
CA VAL A 39 -8.82 -0.36 1.45
C VAL A 39 -8.77 -1.77 2.03
N ALA A 40 -7.59 -2.39 2.06
CA ALA A 40 -7.35 -3.64 2.79
C ALA A 40 -6.88 -3.36 4.22
N PHE A 41 -5.95 -2.43 4.37
CA PHE A 41 -5.40 -2.05 5.67
C PHE A 41 -5.24 -0.53 5.80
N ARG A 42 -5.67 0.00 6.95
CA ARG A 42 -5.53 1.41 7.33
C ARG A 42 -4.83 1.52 8.66
N SER A 43 -3.71 2.25 8.72
CA SER A 43 -3.11 2.64 10.01
C SER A 43 -3.11 4.15 10.20
N SER A 44 -3.63 4.59 11.34
CA SER A 44 -3.43 5.93 11.92
C SER A 44 -2.59 5.88 13.20
N ALA A 45 -1.96 4.75 13.49
CA ALA A 45 -1.21 4.53 14.72
C ALA A 45 0.25 4.96 14.60
N ASP A 46 0.74 5.68 15.60
CA ASP A 46 2.18 5.95 15.72
C ASP A 46 2.95 4.68 16.11
N LYS A 47 4.14 4.52 15.54
CA LYS A 47 5.01 3.34 15.72
C LYS A 47 4.36 2.04 15.25
N THR A 48 3.62 2.09 14.14
CA THR A 48 3.14 0.86 13.48
C THR A 48 4.33 0.10 12.89
N ALA A 49 4.44 -1.19 13.15
CA ALA A 49 5.45 -2.06 12.52
C ALA A 49 4.81 -3.31 11.90
N MET A 50 5.08 -3.56 10.63
CA MET A 50 4.55 -4.70 9.88
C MET A 50 5.72 -5.53 9.37
N TYR A 51 5.73 -6.84 9.65
CA TYR A 51 6.84 -7.71 9.28
C TYR A 51 6.37 -9.00 8.61
N ARG A 52 6.76 -9.25 7.36
CA ARG A 52 6.26 -10.40 6.57
C ARG A 52 4.74 -10.47 6.54
N CYS A 53 4.13 -9.30 6.32
CA CYS A 53 2.71 -9.17 6.08
C CYS A 53 2.45 -9.06 4.58
N ALA A 54 1.25 -9.43 4.16
CA ALA A 54 0.77 -9.15 2.82
C ALA A 54 -0.44 -8.21 2.85
N PHE A 55 -0.51 -7.29 1.90
CA PHE A 55 -1.63 -6.36 1.72
C PHE A 55 -2.14 -6.53 0.30
N ILE A 56 -3.37 -7.04 0.17
CA ILE A 56 -3.92 -7.46 -1.12
C ILE A 56 -5.19 -6.65 -1.42
N GLY A 57 -5.19 -5.99 -2.57
CA GLY A 57 -6.34 -5.23 -3.05
C GLY A 57 -6.18 -4.82 -4.52
N TYR A 58 -6.91 -3.78 -4.90
CA TYR A 58 -6.81 -3.13 -6.21
C TYR A 58 -6.52 -1.64 -6.01
N GLN A 59 -7.53 -0.77 -6.13
CA GLN A 59 -7.38 0.65 -5.86
C GLN A 59 -7.41 0.92 -4.35
N ASP A 60 -6.48 1.76 -3.87
CA ASP A 60 -6.38 2.21 -2.47
C ASP A 60 -6.08 1.10 -1.45
N THR A 61 -5.25 0.11 -1.79
CA THR A 61 -5.01 -1.08 -0.94
C THR A 61 -4.47 -0.78 0.46
N LEU A 62 -3.38 -0.02 0.57
CA LEU A 62 -2.67 0.26 1.83
C LEU A 62 -2.72 1.75 2.18
N LEU A 63 -3.56 2.09 3.15
CA LEU A 63 -3.70 3.45 3.67
C LEU A 63 -2.80 3.68 4.89
N ALA A 64 -1.61 4.21 4.64
CA ALA A 64 -0.72 4.76 5.67
C ALA A 64 -1.19 6.17 6.05
N ALA A 65 -2.31 6.25 6.77
CA ALA A 65 -3.06 7.50 6.98
C ALA A 65 -2.25 8.60 7.67
N SER A 66 -1.50 8.27 8.73
CA SER A 66 -0.78 9.26 9.54
C SER A 66 0.33 8.64 10.39
N SER A 67 1.15 9.49 11.02
CA SER A 67 2.15 9.11 12.02
C SER A 67 3.30 8.25 11.46
N ARG A 68 4.13 7.65 12.33
CA ARG A 68 5.31 6.88 11.91
C ARG A 68 4.99 5.41 11.71
N GLN A 69 5.36 4.86 10.57
CA GLN A 69 5.06 3.48 10.21
C GLN A 69 6.23 2.81 9.49
N PHE A 70 6.49 1.54 9.79
CA PHE A 70 7.58 0.75 9.21
C PHE A 70 7.06 -0.59 8.69
N TYR A 71 7.34 -0.89 7.42
CA TYR A 71 6.92 -2.11 6.73
C TYR A 71 8.17 -2.82 6.21
N LYS A 72 8.41 -4.06 6.64
CA LYS A 72 9.62 -4.80 6.30
C LYS A 72 9.32 -6.21 5.82
N ASP A 73 9.99 -6.61 4.74
CA ASP A 73 9.85 -7.94 4.12
C ASP A 73 8.37 -8.26 3.80
N CYS A 74 7.59 -7.24 3.40
CA CYS A 74 6.15 -7.35 3.13
C CYS A 74 5.86 -7.45 1.63
N ASP A 75 4.71 -8.02 1.30
CA ASP A 75 4.17 -8.05 -0.07
C ASP A 75 2.97 -7.09 -0.19
N ILE A 76 2.98 -6.21 -1.19
CA ILE A 76 1.91 -5.24 -1.42
C ILE A 76 1.39 -5.37 -2.85
N TYR A 77 0.09 -5.58 -3.02
CA TYR A 77 -0.54 -5.78 -4.32
C TYR A 77 -1.58 -4.68 -4.59
N GLY A 78 -1.60 -4.14 -5.81
CA GLY A 78 -2.67 -3.22 -6.20
C GLY A 78 -2.57 -2.67 -7.62
N THR A 79 -3.44 -1.71 -7.92
CA THR A 79 -3.53 -1.07 -9.26
C THR A 79 -3.30 0.44 -9.17
N VAL A 80 -4.24 1.19 -8.62
CA VAL A 80 -4.22 2.67 -8.57
C VAL A 80 -4.06 3.12 -7.13
N ASP A 81 -3.13 4.04 -6.88
CA ASP A 81 -2.85 4.67 -5.59
C ASP A 81 -2.74 3.68 -4.42
N PHE A 82 -2.20 2.49 -4.69
CA PHE A 82 -2.39 1.37 -3.77
C PHE A 82 -1.47 1.42 -2.55
N ILE A 83 -0.53 2.36 -2.49
CA ILE A 83 0.19 2.78 -1.28
C ILE A 83 0.01 4.29 -1.12
N PHE A 84 -0.80 4.72 -0.15
CA PHE A 84 -1.20 6.12 -0.08
C PHE A 84 -1.41 6.61 1.36
N GLY A 85 -1.47 7.94 1.52
CA GLY A 85 -1.67 8.61 2.80
C GLY A 85 -0.61 9.65 3.14
N ASP A 86 -0.64 10.12 4.39
CA ASP A 86 0.21 11.20 4.91
C ASP A 86 1.07 10.75 6.11
N ALA A 87 1.38 9.47 6.20
CA ALA A 87 2.33 8.94 7.18
C ALA A 87 3.78 9.32 6.85
N ALA A 88 4.64 9.28 7.87
CA ALA A 88 6.07 9.05 7.70
C ALA A 88 6.29 7.54 7.60
N MET A 89 6.27 7.02 6.38
CA MET A 89 6.28 5.59 6.08
C MET A 89 7.62 5.18 5.47
N VAL A 90 8.15 4.05 5.92
CA VAL A 90 9.27 3.37 5.26
C VAL A 90 8.82 1.95 4.88
N LEU A 91 8.97 1.61 3.61
CA LEU A 91 8.95 0.24 3.11
C LEU A 91 10.40 -0.19 2.90
N GLN A 92 10.82 -1.29 3.52
CA GLN A 92 12.17 -1.81 3.40
C GLN A 92 12.13 -3.29 3.00
N ASN A 93 12.86 -3.66 1.95
CA ASN A 93 12.94 -5.05 1.46
C ASN A 93 11.57 -5.65 1.10
N CYS A 94 10.61 -4.82 0.67
CA CYS A 94 9.28 -5.27 0.30
C CYS A 94 9.21 -5.66 -1.18
N ASN A 95 8.25 -6.50 -1.52
CA ASN A 95 7.83 -6.73 -2.91
C ASN A 95 6.55 -5.93 -3.19
N ILE A 96 6.54 -5.21 -4.30
CA ILE A 96 5.43 -4.38 -4.74
C ILE A 96 4.93 -4.94 -6.08
N TYR A 97 3.75 -5.55 -6.06
CA TYR A 97 3.12 -6.24 -7.17
C TYR A 97 2.06 -5.37 -7.82
N ILE A 98 2.31 -4.99 -9.07
CA ILE A 98 1.35 -4.27 -9.90
C ILE A 98 0.40 -5.28 -10.53
N ARG A 99 -0.89 -5.18 -10.21
CA ARG A 99 -1.95 -6.05 -10.73
C ARG A 99 -2.54 -5.51 -12.02
N GLN A 100 -3.24 -6.37 -12.75
CA GLN A 100 -4.01 -5.96 -13.91
C GLN A 100 -5.16 -5.03 -13.48
N ASN A 101 -5.27 -3.89 -14.15
CA ASN A 101 -6.40 -2.98 -14.00
C ASN A 101 -7.37 -3.16 -15.16
N TYR A 102 -8.62 -3.51 -14.88
CA TYR A 102 -9.64 -3.82 -15.91
C TYR A 102 -10.44 -2.59 -16.38
N GLY A 103 -10.10 -1.37 -15.94
CA GLY A 103 -10.90 -0.15 -16.19
C GLY A 103 -10.13 1.11 -16.61
N HIS A 104 -9.16 1.01 -17.53
CA HIS A 104 -8.45 2.14 -18.20
C HIS A 104 -7.58 3.09 -17.35
N HIS A 105 -7.54 2.99 -16.02
CA HIS A 105 -6.59 3.81 -15.24
C HIS A 105 -5.19 3.19 -15.25
N THR A 106 -4.19 3.97 -15.64
CA THR A 106 -2.79 3.55 -15.54
C THR A 106 -2.44 3.24 -14.09
N PRO A 107 -1.82 2.10 -13.77
CA PRO A 107 -1.40 1.81 -12.42
C PRO A 107 -0.48 2.89 -11.85
N VAL A 108 -0.71 3.25 -10.60
CA VAL A 108 0.09 4.22 -9.85
C VAL A 108 0.40 3.62 -8.49
N ILE A 109 1.68 3.45 -8.18
CA ILE A 109 2.09 2.77 -6.95
C ILE A 109 1.80 3.63 -5.73
N THR A 110 2.23 4.89 -5.75
CA THR A 110 2.11 5.78 -4.61
C THR A 110 1.26 7.02 -4.86
N ALA A 111 0.50 7.43 -3.85
CA ALA A 111 -0.24 8.69 -3.84
C ALA A 111 -0.05 9.40 -2.49
N GLN A 112 1.05 10.14 -2.35
CA GLN A 112 1.41 10.74 -1.07
C GLN A 112 0.63 12.03 -0.81
N GLY A 113 0.07 12.13 0.40
CA GLY A 113 -0.95 13.08 0.80
C GLY A 113 -0.47 14.27 1.64
N ARG A 114 0.82 14.61 1.64
CA ARG A 114 1.32 15.74 2.43
C ARG A 114 0.75 17.05 1.93
N ASN A 115 0.01 17.72 2.80
CA ASN A 115 -0.68 18.97 2.45
C ASN A 115 -0.13 20.23 3.16
N ALA A 116 0.92 20.11 3.97
CA ALA A 116 1.59 21.25 4.59
C ALA A 116 3.11 21.11 4.54
N ALA A 117 3.82 22.20 4.23
CA ALA A 117 5.28 22.22 4.20
C ALA A 117 5.92 21.99 5.59
N SER A 118 5.18 22.28 6.66
CA SER A 118 5.62 22.15 8.04
C SER A 118 5.54 20.72 8.59
N THR A 119 4.95 19.77 7.86
CA THR A 119 4.86 18.37 8.28
C THR A 119 6.00 17.53 7.68
N ASN A 120 6.48 16.58 8.47
CA ASN A 120 7.62 15.72 8.12
C ASN A 120 7.18 14.31 7.68
N SER A 121 6.06 14.24 6.94
CA SER A 121 5.56 13.00 6.34
C SER A 121 6.13 12.81 4.93
N ALA A 122 6.34 11.54 4.56
CA ALA A 122 6.80 11.10 3.25
C ALA A 122 6.66 9.58 3.18
N ILE A 123 6.62 9.03 1.96
CA ILE A 123 6.79 7.58 1.74
C ILE A 123 8.22 7.36 1.24
N SER A 124 8.98 6.54 1.95
CA SER A 124 10.32 6.10 1.58
C SER A 124 10.28 4.60 1.22
N ILE A 125 10.82 4.24 0.06
CA ILE A 125 10.86 2.87 -0.45
C ILE A 125 12.33 2.49 -0.60
N GLN A 126 12.81 1.56 0.22
CA GLN A 126 14.23 1.23 0.31
C GLN A 126 14.47 -0.25 0.03
N ASN A 127 15.32 -0.55 -0.96
CA ASN A 127 15.67 -1.93 -1.33
C ASN A 127 14.43 -2.81 -1.61
N CYS A 128 13.37 -2.21 -2.15
CA CYS A 128 12.15 -2.92 -2.54
C CYS A 128 12.23 -3.35 -4.01
N THR A 129 11.51 -4.41 -4.34
CA THR A 129 11.36 -4.88 -5.73
C THR A 129 9.98 -4.49 -6.23
N VAL A 130 9.91 -3.84 -7.40
CA VAL A 130 8.65 -3.56 -8.09
C VAL A 130 8.52 -4.53 -9.27
N VAL A 131 7.46 -5.30 -9.30
CA VAL A 131 7.19 -6.30 -10.36
C VAL A 131 5.74 -6.24 -10.81
N VAL A 132 5.50 -6.65 -12.05
CA VAL A 132 4.15 -6.93 -12.53
C VAL A 132 3.74 -8.32 -12.06
N GLU A 133 2.52 -8.44 -11.54
CA GLU A 133 1.97 -9.73 -11.11
C GLU A 133 1.94 -10.71 -12.31
N PRO A 134 2.50 -11.93 -12.20
CA PRO A 134 2.62 -12.85 -13.34
C PRO A 134 1.29 -13.20 -14.02
N THR A 135 0.18 -13.17 -13.27
CA THR A 135 -1.17 -13.44 -13.78
C THR A 135 -1.78 -12.23 -14.51
N ALA A 136 -1.13 -11.07 -14.49
CA ALA A 136 -1.55 -9.86 -15.18
C ALA A 136 -1.08 -9.88 -16.66
N SER A 137 -1.61 -10.82 -17.45
CA SER A 137 -1.33 -10.86 -18.89
C SER A 137 -2.01 -9.68 -19.61
N GLY A 138 -1.23 -8.88 -20.33
CA GLY A 138 -1.76 -7.81 -21.19
C GLY A 138 -1.87 -6.43 -20.53
N LEU A 139 -1.12 -6.15 -19.45
CA LEU A 139 -0.93 -4.79 -18.98
C LEU A 139 -0.34 -3.92 -20.10
N SER A 140 -1.05 -2.85 -20.45
CA SER A 140 -0.59 -1.81 -21.35
C SER A 140 0.57 -1.03 -20.72
N ALA A 141 1.78 -1.56 -20.91
CA ALA A 141 3.13 -0.96 -20.98
C ALA A 141 3.61 0.09 -19.96
N VAL A 142 2.77 0.67 -19.10
CA VAL A 142 3.16 1.81 -18.26
C VAL A 142 2.53 1.69 -16.88
N ALA A 143 3.36 1.84 -15.85
CA ALA A 143 2.95 2.09 -14.47
C ALA A 143 3.79 3.26 -13.96
N TYR A 144 3.22 4.07 -13.06
CA TYR A 144 3.93 5.19 -12.45
C TYR A 144 4.33 4.87 -11.02
N LEU A 145 5.54 5.28 -10.64
CA LEU A 145 6.02 5.18 -9.26
C LEU A 145 5.13 5.97 -8.29
N GLY A 146 4.59 7.11 -8.72
CA GLY A 146 3.61 7.83 -7.93
C GLY A 146 3.00 9.02 -8.62
N ARG A 147 2.00 9.61 -7.96
CA ARG A 147 1.41 10.91 -8.29
C ARG A 147 1.20 11.74 -7.02
N PRO A 148 1.26 13.07 -7.10
CA PRO A 148 0.99 13.92 -5.93
C PRO A 148 -0.52 13.93 -5.62
N TRP A 149 -0.93 13.32 -4.51
CA TRP A 149 -2.32 13.45 -4.05
C TRP A 149 -2.57 14.85 -3.47
N MET A 150 -1.55 15.42 -2.81
CA MET A 150 -1.61 16.75 -2.20
C MET A 150 -0.39 17.61 -2.56
N LYS A 151 -0.49 18.92 -2.30
CA LYS A 151 0.43 19.96 -2.79
C LYS A 151 1.89 19.76 -2.42
N TYR A 152 2.17 19.17 -1.26
CA TYR A 152 3.53 19.02 -0.74
C TYR A 152 4.01 17.56 -0.78
N SER A 153 3.40 16.73 -1.64
CA SER A 153 3.69 15.29 -1.77
C SER A 153 5.20 14.97 -1.71
N GLY A 154 5.60 14.07 -0.81
CA GLY A 154 7.00 13.68 -0.60
C GLY A 154 7.23 12.18 -0.81
N LEU A 155 8.11 11.84 -1.76
CA LEU A 155 8.51 10.46 -2.08
C LEU A 155 10.04 10.34 -2.09
N GLY A 156 10.56 9.24 -1.56
CA GLY A 156 11.97 8.83 -1.70
C GLY A 156 12.04 7.36 -2.12
N TRP A 157 12.88 7.06 -3.11
CA TRP A 157 13.14 5.72 -3.63
C TRP A 157 14.63 5.38 -3.47
#